data_AF-A0A1B2EHQ5-F1
#
_entry.id   AF-A0A1B2EHQ5-F1
#
_cell.length_a   1.000
_cell.length_b   1.000
_cell.length_c   1.000
_cell.angle_alpha   90.00
_cell.angle_beta   90.00
_cell.angle_gamma   90.00
#
_symmetry.space_group_name_H-M   'P 1'
#
loop_
_entity.id
_entity.type
_entity.pdbx_description
1 polymer ?
#
loop_
_entity_poly.entity_id
_entity_poly.type
_entity_poly.pdbx_seq_one_letter_code
_entity_poly.pdbx_strand_id
1 'polypeptide(L)'
;MSYFMRQDGEAKSKNAEIDTIDISTLFEFGVWPNNAEKSALCLMQAIRQSRKVVTDRLHVGIACSLLDHECDLFDNNYGKNSTIFYHSIRKKSQQVKLCK
;
A
#
# COMPACT_ATOMS: atom_id res chain seq x y z
N MET A 1 10.30 7.73 -8.71
CA MET A 1 9.58 7.24 -7.51
C MET A 1 8.18 6.88 -7.97
N SER A 2 7.59 5.77 -7.54
CA SER A 2 6.21 5.45 -7.91
C SER A 2 5.30 5.72 -6.71
N TYR A 3 4.28 6.54 -6.90
CA TYR A 3 3.37 6.94 -5.84
C TYR A 3 2.05 6.19 -5.95
N PHE A 4 1.64 5.50 -4.89
CA PHE A 4 0.44 4.68 -4.85
C PHE A 4 -0.49 5.14 -3.72
N MET A 5 -0.91 6.40 -3.83
CA MET A 5 -1.75 7.08 -2.86
C MET A 5 -3.23 6.88 -3.16
N ARG A 6 -4.06 6.88 -2.12
CA ARG A 6 -5.51 6.88 -2.24
C ARG A 6 -6.04 8.09 -2.99
N GLN A 7 -7.07 7.87 -3.82
CA GLN A 7 -7.83 8.94 -4.47
C GLN A 7 -9.29 9.04 -4.02
N ASP A 8 -9.76 8.12 -3.16
CA ASP A 8 -11.14 8.12 -2.65
C ASP A 8 -11.35 9.08 -1.45
N GLY A 9 -12.60 9.19 -0.98
CA GLY A 9 -12.98 10.14 0.08
C GLY A 9 -12.30 9.93 1.44
N GLU A 10 -11.52 8.87 1.61
CA GLU A 10 -10.70 8.63 2.82
C GLU A 10 -9.30 9.23 2.71
N ALA A 11 -8.91 9.78 1.56
CA ALA A 11 -7.60 10.37 1.34
C ALA A 11 -7.36 11.58 2.26
N LYS A 12 -6.25 11.55 3.00
CA LYS A 12 -5.83 12.67 3.89
C LYS A 12 -5.23 13.85 3.14
N SER A 13 -4.71 13.63 1.93
CA SER A 13 -4.03 14.63 1.09
C SER A 13 -4.69 14.69 -0.28
N LYS A 14 -5.12 15.88 -0.70
CA LYS A 14 -5.54 16.17 -2.08
C LYS A 14 -4.34 16.49 -3.00
N ASN A 15 -3.12 16.55 -2.46
CA ASN A 15 -1.90 16.84 -3.20
C ASN A 15 -1.23 15.55 -3.66
N ALA A 16 -2.00 14.72 -4.37
CA ALA A 16 -1.43 13.58 -5.05
C ALA A 16 -0.64 14.17 -6.25
N GLU A 17 0.70 14.12 -6.20
CA GLU A 17 1.53 14.47 -7.35
C GLU A 17 1.02 13.73 -8.60
N ILE A 18 1.22 14.35 -9.77
CA ILE A 18 0.60 14.06 -11.08
C ILE A 18 0.73 12.59 -11.55
N ASP A 19 1.56 11.76 -10.89
CA ASP A 19 1.79 10.33 -11.17
C ASP A 19 1.39 9.40 -10.01
N THR A 20 0.22 9.63 -9.40
CA THR A 20 -0.33 8.76 -8.35
C THR A 20 -1.36 7.79 -8.92
N ILE A 21 -1.00 6.50 -9.01
CA ILE A 21 -1.95 5.45 -9.38
C ILE A 21 -2.51 4.84 -8.09
N ASP A 22 -3.83 4.89 -7.89
CA ASP A 22 -4.45 4.09 -6.84
C ASP A 22 -4.46 2.62 -7.27
N ILE A 23 -3.39 1.91 -6.89
CA ILE A 23 -3.22 0.48 -7.15
C ILE A 23 -4.40 -0.34 -6.60
N SER A 24 -5.04 0.11 -5.52
CA SER A 24 -6.15 -0.64 -4.94
C SER A 24 -7.35 -0.64 -5.87
N THR A 25 -7.65 0.51 -6.49
CA THR A 25 -8.70 0.64 -7.52
C THR A 25 -8.35 -0.13 -8.78
N LEU A 26 -7.08 -0.13 -9.20
CA LEU A 26 -6.64 -0.90 -10.38
C LEU A 26 -6.85 -2.41 -10.22
N PHE A 27 -6.76 -2.92 -8.99
CA PHE A 27 -6.92 -4.34 -8.69
C PHE A 27 -8.27 -4.69 -8.04
N GLU A 28 -9.27 -3.78 -8.07
CA GLU A 28 -10.63 -4.05 -7.57
C GLU A 28 -11.33 -5.20 -8.30
N PHE A 29 -10.88 -5.60 -9.51
CA PHE A 29 -11.38 -6.82 -10.17
C PHE A 29 -11.15 -8.12 -9.35
N GLY A 30 -10.39 -8.05 -8.26
CA GLY A 30 -10.15 -9.12 -7.29
C GLY A 30 -11.21 -9.33 -6.23
N VAL A 31 -12.27 -8.51 -6.15
CA VAL A 31 -13.36 -8.72 -5.18
C VAL A 31 -14.28 -9.91 -5.50
N TRP A 32 -14.08 -10.55 -6.66
CA TRP A 32 -14.79 -11.76 -7.05
C TRP A 32 -14.04 -13.01 -6.51
N PRO A 33 -14.75 -14.00 -5.93
CA PRO A 33 -14.11 -15.17 -5.29
C PRO A 33 -13.07 -15.88 -6.16
N ASN A 34 -13.26 -15.88 -7.48
CA ASN A 34 -12.39 -16.61 -8.43
C ASN A 34 -11.19 -15.79 -8.95
N ASN A 35 -11.06 -14.51 -8.56
CA ASN A 35 -10.00 -13.62 -9.05
C ASN A 35 -9.10 -13.05 -7.94
N ALA A 36 -9.43 -13.26 -6.67
CA ALA A 36 -8.67 -12.73 -5.55
C ALA A 36 -7.18 -13.10 -5.58
N GLU A 37 -6.86 -14.36 -5.90
CA GLU A 37 -5.46 -14.81 -6.04
C GLU A 37 -4.73 -14.08 -7.18
N LYS A 38 -5.37 -13.95 -8.34
CA LYS A 38 -4.80 -13.24 -9.49
C LYS A 38 -4.54 -11.77 -9.17
N SER A 39 -5.49 -11.12 -8.50
CA SER A 39 -5.33 -9.72 -8.10
C SER A 39 -4.24 -9.54 -7.05
N ALA A 40 -4.11 -10.46 -6.08
CA ALA A 40 -3.01 -10.44 -5.12
C ALA A 40 -1.64 -10.63 -5.81
N LEU A 41 -1.55 -11.55 -6.78
CA LEU A 41 -0.34 -11.75 -7.58
C LEU A 41 0.00 -10.50 -8.40
N CYS A 42 -0.97 -9.87 -9.05
CA CYS A 42 -0.74 -8.65 -9.82
C CYS A 42 -0.31 -7.48 -8.93
N LEU A 43 -0.90 -7.32 -7.74
CA LEU A 43 -0.45 -6.34 -6.74
C LEU A 43 1.01 -6.56 -6.37
N MET A 44 1.40 -7.80 -6.06
CA MET A 44 2.78 -8.13 -5.71
C MET A 44 3.74 -7.86 -6.87
N GLN A 45 3.35 -8.18 -8.10
CA GLN A 45 4.15 -7.89 -9.29
C GLN A 45 4.32 -6.38 -9.53
N ALA A 46 3.26 -5.59 -9.35
CA ALA A 46 3.33 -4.13 -9.47
C ALA A 46 4.29 -3.53 -8.44
N ILE A 47 4.24 -3.98 -7.18
CA ILE A 47 5.17 -3.55 -6.13
C ILE A 47 6.62 -3.86 -6.53
N ARG A 48 6.90 -5.08 -7.00
CA ARG A 48 8.26 -5.52 -7.41
C ARG A 48 8.87 -4.71 -8.55
N GLN A 49 8.05 -4.11 -9.41
CA GLN A 49 8.52 -3.27 -10.51
C GLN A 49 8.85 -1.84 -10.07
N SER A 50 8.35 -1.42 -8.91
CA SER A 50 8.65 -0.11 -8.34
C SER A 50 10.01 -0.14 -7.61
N ARG A 51 10.71 1.00 -7.55
CA ARG A 51 11.91 1.13 -6.71
C ARG A 51 11.59 1.31 -5.23
N LYS A 52 10.50 2.03 -4.96
CA LYS A 52 9.99 2.40 -3.63
C LYS A 52 8.49 2.65 -3.74
N VAL A 53 7.76 2.27 -2.71
CA VAL A 53 6.31 2.49 -2.59
C VAL A 53 6.03 3.58 -1.57
N VAL A 54 5.14 4.52 -1.92
CA VAL A 54 4.58 5.51 -1.00
C VAL A 54 3.08 5.32 -0.98
N THR A 55 2.49 5.03 0.18
CA THR A 55 1.06 4.68 0.28
C THR A 55 0.47 4.92 1.66
N ASP A 56 -0.84 5.13 1.73
CA ASP A 56 -1.68 5.12 2.93
C ASP A 56 -2.65 3.92 2.95
N ARG A 57 -2.49 2.96 2.02
CA ARG A 57 -3.27 1.72 1.96
C ARG A 57 -2.61 0.62 2.80
N LEU A 58 -3.34 0.10 3.79
CA LEU A 58 -2.84 -0.96 4.67
C LEU A 58 -2.35 -2.20 3.90
N HIS A 59 -3.16 -2.72 2.97
CA HIS A 59 -2.83 -3.94 2.23
C HIS A 59 -1.59 -3.77 1.35
N VAL A 60 -1.35 -2.57 0.80
CA VAL A 60 -0.14 -2.27 0.03
C VAL A 60 1.08 -2.29 0.97
N GLY A 61 0.96 -1.68 2.16
CA GLY A 61 2.01 -1.75 3.19
C GLY A 61 2.31 -3.17 3.67
N ILE A 62 1.28 -4.01 3.84
CA ILE A 62 1.45 -5.44 4.16
C ILE A 62 2.16 -6.16 3.02
N ALA A 63 1.75 -5.98 1.77
CA ALA A 63 2.39 -6.60 0.62
C ALA A 63 3.86 -6.18 0.49
N CYS A 64 4.19 -4.90 0.72
CA CYS A 64 5.58 -4.44 0.77
C CYS A 64 6.37 -5.15 1.89
N SER A 65 5.77 -5.35 3.06
CA SER A 65 6.43 -6.06 4.17
C SER A 65 6.69 -7.55 3.87
N LEU A 66 5.82 -8.19 3.07
CA LEU A 66 5.99 -9.58 2.67
C LEU A 66 7.09 -9.75 1.61
N LEU A 67 7.26 -8.74 0.76
CA LEU A 67 8.26 -8.70 -0.31
C LEU A 67 9.61 -8.11 0.14
N ASP A 68 9.70 -7.64 1.39
CA ASP A 68 10.82 -6.85 1.93
C ASP A 68 11.20 -5.66 1.03
N HIS A 69 10.16 -4.97 0.55
CA HIS A 69 10.27 -3.87 -0.40
C HIS A 69 10.23 -2.52 0.31
N GLU A 70 11.02 -1.55 -0.16
CA GLU A 70 11.08 -0.22 0.46
C GLU A 70 9.72 0.49 0.38
N CYS A 71 9.17 0.86 1.54
CA CYS A 71 7.85 1.47 1.62
C CYS A 71 7.75 2.55 2.70
N ASP A 72 7.26 3.73 2.32
CA ASP A 72 6.79 4.75 3.25
C ASP A 72 5.27 4.61 3.40
N LEU A 73 4.85 4.08 4.54
CA LEU A 73 3.46 3.86 4.90
C LEU A 73 2.94 5.05 5.70
N PHE A 74 1.97 5.78 5.16
CA PHE A 74 1.34 6.91 5.82
C PHE A 74 0.16 6.43 6.66
N ASP A 75 -0.07 7.10 7.80
CA ASP A 75 -1.18 6.78 8.66
C ASP A 75 -2.50 7.33 8.12
N ASN A 76 -3.51 6.47 8.02
CA ASN A 76 -4.82 6.83 7.51
C ASN A 76 -5.70 7.48 8.60
N ASN A 77 -6.98 7.70 8.28
CA ASN A 77 -7.96 8.13 9.27
C ASN A 77 -8.10 7.08 10.37
N TYR A 78 -8.15 7.54 11.63
CA TYR A 78 -8.30 6.73 12.85
C TYR A 78 -7.09 5.89 13.30
N GLY A 79 -5.91 6.07 12.72
CA GLY A 79 -4.70 5.39 13.20
C GLY A 79 -4.66 3.88 12.94
N LYS A 80 -5.38 3.41 11.90
CA LYS A 80 -5.45 1.98 11.59
C LYS A 80 -4.10 1.46 11.11
N ASN A 81 -3.42 2.21 10.24
CA ASN A 81 -2.14 1.80 9.68
C ASN A 81 -1.05 1.82 10.75
N SER A 82 -1.01 2.86 11.59
CA SER A 82 -0.04 2.93 12.70
C SER A 82 -0.21 1.77 13.68
N THR A 83 -1.45 1.44 14.06
CA THR A 83 -1.74 0.29 14.92
C THR A 83 -1.18 -1.02 14.34
N ILE A 84 -1.51 -1.35 13.08
CA ILE A 84 -1.02 -2.57 12.46
C ILE A 84 0.49 -2.54 12.23
N PHE A 85 1.05 -1.37 11.93
CA PHE A 85 2.48 -1.21 11.77
C PHE A 85 3.24 -1.61 13.03
N TYR A 86 2.83 -1.06 14.19
CA TYR A 86 3.48 -1.33 15.46
C TYR A 86 3.28 -2.77 15.96
N HIS A 87 2.11 -3.37 15.71
CA HIS A 87 1.80 -4.72 16.16
C HIS A 87 2.41 -5.82 15.28
N SER A 88 2.45 -5.60 13.96
CA SER A 88 2.76 -6.66 12.97
C SER A 88 3.94 -6.31 12.06
N ILE A 89 3.88 -5.19 11.34
CA ILE A 89 4.81 -4.91 10.23
C ILE A 89 6.23 -4.64 10.74
N ARG A 90 6.39 -3.85 11.81
CA ARG A 90 7.70 -3.46 12.37
C ARG A 90 8.57 -4.66 12.77
N LYS A 91 7.94 -5.76 13.17
CA LYS A 91 8.63 -7.01 13.54
C LYS A 91 9.00 -7.85 12.31
N LYS A 92 8.30 -7.67 11.20
CA LYS A 92 8.41 -8.49 10.00
C LYS A 92 9.41 -7.95 8.98
N SER A 93 9.45 -6.63 8.77
CA SER A 93 10.35 -5.99 7.81
C SER A 93 10.85 -4.63 8.32
N GLN A 94 12.12 -4.32 8.04
CA GLN A 94 12.73 -3.02 8.32
C GLN A 94 12.61 -2.05 7.14
N GLN A 95 12.16 -2.53 5.98
CA GLN A 95 12.05 -1.77 4.74
C GLN A 95 10.77 -0.93 4.68
N VAL A 96 9.79 -1.25 5.53
CA VAL A 96 8.56 -0.47 5.68
C VAL A 96 8.71 0.50 6.85
N LYS A 97 8.45 1.79 6.60
CA LYS A 97 8.54 2.87 7.59
C LYS A 97 7.19 3.57 7.73
N LEU A 98 6.77 3.82 8.96
CA LEU A 98 5.56 4.61 9.23
C LEU A 98 5.89 6.11 9.16
N CYS A 99 5.22 6.82 8.27
CA CYS A 99 5.32 8.27 8.09
C CYS A 99 4.09 8.98 8.69
N LYS A 100 4.28 10.21 9.18
CA LYS A 100 3.22 11.05 9.75
C LYS A 100 2.52 11.90 8.69
#